data_AF-A0A151H2I6-F1
#
_entry.id   AF-A0A151H2I6-F1
#
_cell.length_a   1.000
_cell.length_b   1.000
_cell.length_c   1.000
_cell.angle_alpha   90.00
_cell.angle_beta   90.00
_cell.angle_gamma   90.00
#
_symmetry.space_group_name_H-M   'P 1'
#
loop_
_entity.id
_entity.type
_entity.pdbx_description
1 polymer ?
#
loop_
_entity_poly.entity_id
_entity_poly.type
_entity_poly.pdbx_seq_one_letter_code
_entity_poly.pdbx_strand_id
1 'polypeptide(L)'
;MGGACTKNRTKQPGRKKAQELAERQRREQEAIAEDERKKMEEAAEQRRQLEKEDSRLREEEEASLASPQRAEAEEGKQAEERAEEEERERAEEEDRRRTEEEDRRRTEEEDRRRTEEEERRRAQEEDRRRAQEAEERRRKEEELARQRREEDARAERKIKEEEERRREEVEAERRRLEEEEEAAHRRKLLEEESDEYTSESPSDQEQYDLDTESGTSSPATVSSRVPRSVTGNTCQRRSRKVHGANMKVVHKAARIVSHHCGCELEPLHDDLTCPVCEFTDMGDVPLLR
;
A
#
# COMPACT_ATOMS: atom_id res chain seq x y z
N MET A 1 119.76 -36.03 115.02
CA MET A 1 119.49 -34.74 114.35
C MET A 1 117.98 -34.57 114.35
N GLY A 2 117.33 -33.75 115.18
CA GLY A 2 117.65 -32.35 115.43
C GLY A 2 116.98 -31.50 114.36
N GLY A 3 115.67 -31.32 114.45
CA GLY A 3 114.88 -30.55 113.48
C GLY A 3 113.59 -30.09 114.13
N ALA A 4 113.68 -28.97 114.84
CA ALA A 4 112.60 -28.37 115.61
C ALA A 4 111.39 -28.05 114.72
N CYS A 5 110.29 -28.79 114.91
CA CYS A 5 108.96 -28.34 114.51
C CYS A 5 108.61 -27.10 115.34
N THR A 6 108.99 -25.92 114.84
CA THR A 6 108.52 -24.64 115.31
C THR A 6 107.02 -24.60 115.10
N LYS A 7 106.28 -24.84 116.19
CA LYS A 7 104.83 -24.66 116.25
C LYS A 7 104.54 -23.17 116.05
N ASN A 8 104.47 -22.74 114.79
CA ASN A 8 103.88 -21.47 114.39
C ASN A 8 102.39 -21.56 114.73
N ARG A 9 102.05 -21.28 115.99
CA ARG A 9 100.71 -20.89 116.42
C ARG A 9 100.42 -19.55 115.73
N THR A 10 100.07 -19.61 114.46
CA THR A 10 99.40 -18.52 113.76
C THR A 10 98.19 -18.17 114.63
N LYS A 11 98.27 -17.04 115.32
CA LYS A 11 97.18 -16.47 116.13
C LYS A 11 95.94 -16.53 115.25
N GLN A 12 95.05 -17.49 115.54
CA GLN A 12 93.78 -17.51 114.87
C GLN A 12 93.15 -16.15 115.10
N PRO A 13 92.69 -15.47 114.04
CA PRO A 13 92.03 -14.18 114.21
C PRO A 13 90.92 -14.40 115.24
N GLY A 14 90.97 -13.64 116.33
CA GLY A 14 90.00 -13.78 117.41
C GLY A 14 88.61 -13.79 116.78
N ARG A 15 87.76 -14.75 117.17
CA ARG A 15 86.45 -15.09 116.57
C ARG A 15 85.64 -13.88 116.06
N LYS A 16 85.77 -12.72 116.72
CA LYS A 16 85.22 -11.42 116.34
C LYS A 16 85.72 -10.89 114.98
N LYS A 17 87.02 -10.92 114.68
CA LYS A 17 87.62 -10.43 113.41
C LYS A 17 87.22 -11.29 112.20
N ALA A 18 87.10 -12.62 112.39
CA ALA A 18 86.61 -13.51 111.33
C ALA A 18 85.12 -13.31 111.05
N GLN A 19 84.32 -13.03 112.09
CA GLN A 19 82.90 -12.68 111.94
C GLN A 19 82.70 -11.35 111.23
N GLU A 20 83.51 -10.33 111.55
CA GLU A 20 83.46 -9.00 110.91
C GLU A 20 83.82 -9.04 109.42
N LEU A 21 84.83 -9.83 109.03
CA LEU A 21 85.22 -9.99 107.62
C LEU A 21 84.17 -10.76 106.81
N ALA A 22 83.53 -11.77 107.42
CA ALA A 22 82.41 -12.48 106.82
C ALA A 22 81.15 -11.60 106.71
N GLU A 23 80.91 -10.71 107.67
CA GLU A 23 79.81 -9.74 107.59
C GLU A 23 80.06 -8.69 106.51
N ARG A 24 81.29 -8.19 106.38
CA ARG A 24 81.68 -7.30 105.29
C ARG A 24 81.52 -7.96 103.92
N GLN A 25 81.97 -9.21 103.77
CA GLN A 25 81.78 -9.98 102.53
C GLN A 25 80.29 -10.19 102.20
N ARG A 26 79.44 -10.45 103.20
CA ARG A 26 77.98 -10.53 103.00
C ARG A 26 77.41 -9.20 102.52
N ARG A 27 77.81 -8.07 103.12
CA ARG A 27 77.37 -6.73 102.70
C ARG A 27 77.85 -6.37 101.29
N GLU A 28 79.09 -6.74 100.94
CA GLU A 28 79.63 -6.54 99.58
C GLU A 28 78.88 -7.41 98.57
N GLN A 29 78.60 -8.68 98.88
CA GLN A 29 77.79 -9.55 98.02
C GLN A 29 76.34 -9.09 97.89
N GLU A 30 75.73 -8.60 98.97
CA GLU A 30 74.38 -8.02 98.96
C GLU A 30 74.32 -6.75 98.12
N ALA A 31 75.33 -5.87 98.22
CA ALA A 31 75.43 -4.68 97.39
C ALA A 31 75.60 -5.00 95.90
N ILE A 32 76.40 -6.02 95.56
CA ILE A 32 76.53 -6.50 94.17
C ILE A 32 75.19 -7.08 93.68
N ALA A 33 74.52 -7.89 94.49
CA ALA A 33 73.22 -8.45 94.13
C ALA A 33 72.12 -7.38 93.99
N GLU A 34 72.16 -6.32 94.80
CA GLU A 34 71.24 -5.17 94.67
C GLU A 34 71.52 -4.38 93.39
N ASP A 35 72.79 -4.14 93.05
CA ASP A 35 73.20 -3.48 91.80
C ASP A 35 72.81 -4.31 90.56
N GLU A 36 72.99 -5.63 90.60
CA GLU A 36 72.54 -6.53 89.53
C GLU A 36 71.02 -6.56 89.39
N ARG A 37 70.26 -6.53 90.50
CA ARG A 37 68.80 -6.43 90.48
C ARG A 37 68.34 -5.11 89.83
N LYS A 38 68.95 -3.98 90.20
CA LYS A 38 68.65 -2.68 89.60
C LYS A 38 68.93 -2.67 88.11
N LYS A 39 70.08 -3.21 87.66
CA LYS A 39 70.40 -3.33 86.23
C LYS A 39 69.42 -4.21 85.47
N MET A 40 68.97 -5.32 86.07
CA MET A 40 67.97 -6.19 85.46
C MET A 40 66.59 -5.54 85.39
N GLU A 41 66.21 -4.75 86.41
CA GLU A 41 64.97 -3.98 86.42
C GLU A 41 65.00 -2.87 85.35
N GLU A 42 66.08 -2.09 85.28
CA GLU A 42 66.28 -1.07 84.23
C GLU A 42 66.28 -1.70 82.83
N ALA A 43 66.94 -2.85 82.63
CA ALA A 43 66.94 -3.56 81.36
C ALA A 43 65.54 -4.11 81.00
N ALA A 44 64.76 -4.55 81.99
CA ALA A 44 63.38 -4.99 81.78
C ALA A 44 62.47 -3.80 81.43
N GLU A 45 62.67 -2.63 82.05
CA GLU A 45 61.96 -1.41 81.71
C GLU A 45 62.30 -0.93 80.29
N GLN A 46 63.58 -0.93 79.91
CA GLN A 46 64.02 -0.62 78.54
C GLN A 46 63.39 -1.56 77.51
N ARG A 47 63.32 -2.88 77.79
CA ARG A 47 62.63 -3.84 76.91
C ARG A 47 61.14 -3.53 76.76
N ARG A 48 60.46 -3.16 77.85
CA ARG A 48 59.04 -2.75 77.80
C ARG A 48 58.84 -1.44 77.04
N GLN A 49 59.78 -0.50 77.13
CA GLN A 49 59.73 0.74 76.36
C GLN A 49 59.91 0.45 74.87
N LEU A 50 60.90 -0.37 74.49
CA LEU A 50 61.12 -0.77 73.09
C LEU A 50 59.93 -1.54 72.50
N GLU A 51 59.30 -2.44 73.27
CA GLU A 51 58.09 -3.16 72.80
C GLU A 51 56.90 -2.21 72.57
N LYS A 52 56.73 -1.21 73.44
CA LYS A 52 55.72 -0.16 73.24
C LYS A 52 56.03 0.71 72.03
N GLU A 53 57.30 1.07 71.81
CA GLU A 53 57.70 1.82 70.62
C GLU A 53 57.48 1.01 69.34
N ASP A 54 57.87 -0.26 69.31
CA ASP A 54 57.62 -1.16 68.17
C ASP A 54 56.12 -1.34 67.90
N SER A 55 55.30 -1.49 68.96
CA SER A 55 53.83 -1.53 68.82
C SER A 55 53.28 -0.24 68.22
N ARG A 56 53.77 0.93 68.65
CA ARG A 56 53.35 2.23 68.11
C ARG A 56 53.77 2.42 66.66
N LEU A 57 54.99 2.01 66.31
CA LEU A 57 55.49 2.07 64.94
C LEU A 57 54.68 1.17 64.00
N ARG A 58 54.28 -0.03 64.45
CA ARG A 58 53.41 -0.92 63.66
C ARG A 58 52.01 -0.34 63.47
N GLU A 59 51.40 0.23 64.50
CA GLU A 59 50.10 0.89 64.40
C GLU A 59 50.17 2.12 63.46
N GLU A 60 51.25 2.89 63.53
CA GLU A 60 51.47 4.04 62.64
C GLU A 60 51.69 3.61 61.19
N GLU A 61 52.48 2.55 60.96
CA GLU A 61 52.69 1.96 59.62
C GLU A 61 51.38 1.41 59.05
N GLU A 62 50.60 0.66 59.84
CA GLU A 62 49.29 0.14 59.41
C GLU A 62 48.32 1.28 59.10
N ALA A 63 48.26 2.32 59.94
CA ALA A 63 47.43 3.50 59.68
C ALA A 63 47.87 4.25 58.42
N SER A 64 49.19 4.38 58.21
CA SER A 64 49.77 5.02 57.03
C SER A 64 49.48 4.26 55.73
N LEU A 65 49.39 2.93 55.78
CA LEU A 65 49.02 2.08 54.64
C LEU A 65 47.50 2.00 54.42
N ALA A 66 46.70 2.02 55.50
CA ALA A 66 45.24 1.94 55.40
C ALA A 66 44.62 3.20 54.80
N SER A 67 45.21 4.38 55.01
CA SER A 67 44.70 5.65 54.45
C SER A 67 44.73 5.70 52.91
N PRO A 68 45.85 5.42 52.22
CA PRO A 68 45.88 5.43 50.76
C PRO A 68 45.03 4.29 50.16
N GLN A 69 44.99 3.10 50.76
CA GLN A 69 44.13 2.01 50.28
C GLN A 69 42.64 2.38 50.30
N ARG A 70 42.20 3.14 51.32
CA ARG A 70 40.83 3.65 51.38
C ARG A 70 40.57 4.72 50.32
N ALA A 71 41.53 5.63 50.11
CA ALA A 71 41.42 6.65 49.07
C ALA A 71 41.34 6.03 47.67
N GLU A 72 42.20 5.05 47.35
CA GLU A 72 42.16 4.32 46.07
C GLU A 72 40.85 3.55 45.90
N ALA A 73 40.32 2.94 46.96
CA ALA A 73 39.04 2.24 46.91
C ALA A 73 37.86 3.20 46.70
N GLU A 74 37.88 4.42 47.28
CA GLU A 74 36.85 5.44 47.03
C GLU A 74 36.96 6.02 45.62
N GLU A 75 38.17 6.30 45.13
CA GLU A 75 38.37 6.75 43.75
C GLU A 75 37.94 5.70 42.73
N GLY A 76 38.23 4.42 42.98
CA GLY A 76 37.77 3.30 42.15
C GLY A 76 36.24 3.23 42.05
N LYS A 77 35.54 3.37 43.18
CA LYS A 77 34.07 3.41 43.21
C LYS A 77 33.50 4.61 42.47
N GLN A 78 34.10 5.79 42.65
CA GLN A 78 33.67 6.99 41.92
C GLN A 78 33.91 6.87 40.41
N ALA A 79 35.00 6.22 40.00
CA ALA A 79 35.28 5.97 38.59
C ALA A 79 34.28 4.98 37.98
N GLU A 80 33.92 3.93 38.72
CA GLU A 80 32.91 2.94 38.31
C GLU A 80 31.52 3.59 38.20
N GLU A 81 31.11 4.37 39.19
CA GLU A 81 29.81 5.08 39.18
C GLU A 81 29.72 6.06 38.01
N ARG A 82 30.79 6.82 37.71
CA ARG A 82 30.83 7.70 36.55
C ARG A 82 30.77 6.94 35.23
N ALA A 83 31.42 5.78 35.14
CA ALA A 83 31.38 4.95 33.94
C ALA A 83 29.97 4.37 33.70
N GLU A 84 29.30 3.93 34.76
CA GLU A 84 27.92 3.43 34.70
C GLU A 84 26.94 4.55 34.35
N GLU A 85 27.10 5.75 34.93
CA GLU A 85 26.30 6.94 34.59
C GLU A 85 26.48 7.33 33.12
N GLU A 86 27.72 7.37 32.62
CA GLU A 86 27.99 7.69 31.21
C GLU A 86 27.41 6.63 30.26
N GLU A 87 27.48 5.34 30.61
CA GLU A 87 26.84 4.28 29.82
C GLU A 87 25.32 4.42 29.80
N ARG A 88 24.72 4.76 30.95
CA ARG A 88 23.27 5.00 31.07
C ARG A 88 22.83 6.21 30.24
N GLU A 89 23.56 7.31 30.31
CA GLU A 89 23.28 8.51 29.50
C GLU A 89 23.39 8.23 28.01
N ARG A 90 24.42 7.48 27.58
CA ARG A 90 24.58 7.09 26.16
C ARG A 90 23.42 6.20 25.69
N ALA A 91 22.98 5.26 26.50
CA ALA A 91 21.84 4.40 26.18
C ALA A 91 20.52 5.19 26.06
N GLU A 92 20.28 6.13 26.98
CA GLU A 92 19.11 7.02 26.93
C GLU A 92 19.17 7.98 25.74
N GLU A 93 20.34 8.52 25.39
CA GLU A 93 20.51 9.36 24.20
C GLU A 93 20.28 8.57 22.91
N GLU A 94 20.77 7.33 22.83
CA GLU A 94 20.55 6.46 21.68
C GLU A 94 19.05 6.14 21.50
N ASP A 95 18.34 5.82 22.57
CA ASP A 95 16.90 5.56 22.53
C ASP A 95 16.11 6.81 22.10
N ARG A 96 16.47 7.99 22.62
CA ARG A 96 15.89 9.26 22.18
C ARG A 96 16.17 9.53 20.70
N ARG A 97 17.39 9.31 20.22
CA ARG A 97 17.72 9.48 18.80
C ARG A 97 16.94 8.52 17.91
N ARG A 98 16.78 7.26 18.32
CA ARG A 98 16.01 6.25 17.56
C ARG A 98 14.54 6.63 17.46
N THR A 99 13.93 7.07 18.57
CA THR A 99 12.53 7.51 18.58
C THR A 99 12.31 8.77 17.73
N GLU A 100 13.18 9.78 17.86
CA GLU A 100 13.13 10.99 17.01
C GLU A 100 13.33 10.66 15.51
N GLU A 101 14.23 9.75 15.18
CA GLU A 101 14.45 9.33 13.79
C GLU A 101 13.25 8.55 13.23
N GLU A 102 12.64 7.67 14.04
CA GLU A 102 11.44 6.93 13.64
C GLU A 102 10.27 7.88 13.37
N ASP A 103 10.05 8.86 14.25
CA ASP A 103 9.01 9.87 14.07
C ASP A 103 9.25 10.70 12.82
N ARG A 104 10.51 11.13 12.57
CA ARG A 104 10.85 11.85 11.33
C ARG A 104 10.58 10.99 10.09
N ARG A 105 10.99 9.71 10.10
CA ARG A 105 10.74 8.78 8.99
C ARG A 105 9.25 8.57 8.76
N ARG A 106 8.44 8.45 9.81
CA ARG A 106 6.97 8.33 9.69
C ARG A 106 6.37 9.58 9.06
N THR A 107 6.78 10.78 9.47
CA THR A 107 6.29 12.03 8.87
C THR A 107 6.67 12.17 7.40
N GLU A 108 7.93 11.86 7.05
CA GLU A 108 8.40 11.88 5.66
C GLU A 108 7.68 10.86 4.78
N GLU A 109 7.42 9.66 5.32
CA GLU A 109 6.68 8.62 4.60
C GLU A 109 5.21 9.02 4.39
N GLU A 110 4.57 9.62 5.40
CA GLU A 110 3.19 10.11 5.28
C GLU A 110 3.07 11.21 4.23
N ASP A 111 3.99 12.17 4.21
CA ASP A 111 4.03 13.23 3.20
C ASP A 111 4.29 12.67 1.80
N ARG A 112 5.18 11.68 1.67
CA ARG A 112 5.39 10.99 0.38
C ARG A 112 4.13 10.24 -0.06
N ARG A 113 3.45 9.54 0.84
CA ARG A 113 2.18 8.85 0.51
C ARG A 113 1.09 9.82 0.08
N ARG A 114 0.96 10.97 0.77
CA ARG A 114 -0.02 12.00 0.41
C ARG A 114 0.25 12.59 -0.97
N THR A 115 1.50 12.88 -1.30
CA THR A 115 1.89 13.41 -2.62
C THR A 115 1.65 12.38 -3.72
N GLU A 116 2.05 11.11 -3.53
CA GLU A 116 1.78 10.02 -4.47
C GLU A 116 0.27 9.77 -4.67
N GLU A 117 -0.52 9.82 -3.59
CA GLU A 117 -1.98 9.67 -3.66
C GLU A 117 -2.63 10.83 -4.42
N GLU A 118 -2.18 12.07 -4.18
CA GLU A 118 -2.67 13.24 -4.89
C GLU A 118 -2.35 13.17 -6.38
N GLU A 119 -1.13 12.76 -6.76
CA GLU A 119 -0.75 12.56 -8.16
C GLU A 119 -1.60 11.46 -8.82
N ARG A 120 -1.81 10.32 -8.13
CA ARG A 120 -2.70 9.25 -8.61
C ARG A 120 -4.13 9.75 -8.81
N ARG A 121 -4.65 10.55 -7.89
CA ARG A 121 -5.99 11.12 -7.98
C ARG A 121 -6.10 12.08 -9.16
N ARG A 122 -5.11 12.95 -9.37
CA ARG A 122 -5.05 13.87 -10.51
C ARG A 122 -5.00 13.12 -11.84
N ALA A 123 -4.17 12.08 -11.95
CA ALA A 123 -4.10 11.25 -13.15
C ALA A 123 -5.43 10.54 -13.45
N GLN A 124 -6.09 9.98 -12.42
CA GLN A 124 -7.38 9.32 -12.59
C GLN A 124 -8.50 10.31 -12.98
N GLU A 125 -8.47 11.52 -12.43
CA GLU A 125 -9.41 12.58 -12.82
C GLU A 125 -9.19 13.05 -14.26
N GLU A 126 -7.93 13.19 -14.68
CA GLU A 126 -7.59 13.52 -16.07
C GLU A 126 -8.05 12.43 -17.05
N ASP A 127 -7.82 11.15 -16.73
CA ASP A 127 -8.30 10.03 -17.54
C ASP A 127 -9.83 10.01 -17.63
N ARG A 128 -10.52 10.26 -16.50
CA ARG A 128 -11.99 10.36 -16.49
C ARG A 128 -12.46 11.52 -17.38
N ARG A 129 -11.80 12.68 -17.30
CA ARG A 129 -12.12 13.84 -18.12
C ARG A 129 -11.91 13.55 -19.61
N ARG A 130 -10.78 12.92 -19.97
CA ARG A 130 -10.49 12.50 -21.36
C ARG A 130 -11.53 11.51 -21.87
N ALA A 131 -11.96 10.55 -21.05
CA ALA A 131 -13.02 9.61 -21.41
C ALA A 131 -14.37 10.31 -21.64
N GLN A 132 -14.74 11.26 -20.79
CA GLN A 132 -15.97 12.06 -20.96
C GLN A 132 -15.93 12.93 -22.22
N GLU A 133 -14.81 13.62 -22.48
CA GLU A 133 -14.63 14.43 -23.70
C GLU A 133 -14.67 13.56 -24.96
N ALA A 134 -14.12 12.34 -24.91
CA ALA A 134 -14.19 11.38 -26.02
C ALA A 134 -15.62 10.87 -26.26
N GLU A 135 -16.39 10.59 -25.19
CA GLU A 135 -17.79 10.21 -25.30
C GLU A 135 -18.64 11.36 -25.87
N GLU A 136 -18.43 12.59 -25.40
CA GLU A 136 -19.14 13.77 -25.91
C GLU A 136 -18.86 14.00 -27.40
N ARG A 137 -17.59 13.86 -27.83
CA ARG A 137 -17.22 13.92 -29.24
C ARG A 137 -17.93 12.84 -30.07
N ARG A 138 -17.97 11.61 -29.59
CA ARG A 138 -18.69 10.51 -30.26
C ARG A 138 -20.18 10.80 -30.37
N ARG A 139 -20.82 11.31 -29.31
CA ARG A 139 -22.25 11.69 -29.33
C ARG A 139 -22.52 12.79 -30.35
N LYS A 140 -21.67 13.83 -30.40
CA LYS A 140 -21.80 14.91 -31.39
C LYS A 140 -21.63 14.41 -32.82
N GLU A 141 -20.68 13.51 -33.05
CA GLU A 141 -20.47 12.90 -34.37
C GLU A 141 -21.67 12.03 -34.79
N GLU A 142 -22.22 11.23 -33.87
CA GLU A 142 -23.41 10.43 -34.12
C GLU A 142 -24.64 11.29 -34.41
N GLU A 143 -24.82 12.39 -33.68
CA GLU A 143 -25.90 13.35 -33.91
C GLU A 143 -25.78 13.99 -35.30
N LEU A 144 -24.59 14.46 -35.68
CA LEU A 144 -24.34 15.01 -37.01
C LEU A 144 -24.57 13.97 -38.11
N ALA A 145 -24.16 12.72 -37.90
CA ALA A 145 -24.43 11.63 -38.84
C ALA A 145 -25.93 11.36 -38.97
N ARG A 146 -26.69 11.42 -37.87
CA ARG A 146 -28.15 11.29 -37.88
C ARG A 146 -28.82 12.45 -38.61
N GLN A 147 -28.39 13.68 -38.36
CA GLN A 147 -28.91 14.87 -39.05
C GLN A 147 -28.68 14.79 -40.56
N ARG A 148 -27.48 14.40 -41.00
CA ARG A 148 -27.18 14.18 -42.42
C ARG A 148 -28.09 13.13 -43.05
N ARG A 149 -28.29 11.99 -42.39
CA ARG A 149 -29.20 10.94 -42.87
C ARG A 149 -30.65 11.43 -42.97
N GLU A 150 -31.10 12.25 -42.03
CA GLU A 150 -32.45 12.83 -42.08
C GLU A 150 -32.58 13.85 -43.21
N GLU A 151 -31.57 14.68 -43.44
CA GLU A 151 -31.51 15.64 -44.54
C GLU A 151 -31.52 14.92 -45.90
N ASP A 152 -30.68 13.89 -46.07
CA ASP A 152 -30.63 13.06 -47.27
C ASP A 152 -32.00 12.40 -47.53
N ALA A 153 -32.64 11.84 -46.50
CA ALA A 153 -33.97 11.25 -46.62
C ALA A 153 -35.05 12.28 -46.96
N ARG A 154 -34.94 13.52 -46.47
CA ARG A 154 -35.84 14.63 -46.85
C ARG A 154 -35.61 15.06 -48.29
N ALA A 155 -34.36 15.13 -48.74
CA ALA A 155 -34.01 15.46 -50.12
C ALA A 155 -34.54 14.39 -51.09
N GLU A 156 -34.36 13.11 -50.77
CA GLU A 156 -34.87 11.98 -51.56
C GLU A 156 -36.40 12.02 -51.68
N ARG A 157 -37.11 12.31 -50.58
CA ARG A 157 -38.58 12.48 -50.60
C ARG A 157 -39.02 13.60 -51.53
N LYS A 158 -38.34 14.75 -51.49
CA LYS A 158 -38.65 15.89 -52.38
C LYS A 158 -38.42 15.54 -53.85
N ILE A 159 -37.32 14.86 -54.16
CA ILE A 159 -37.03 14.41 -55.54
C ILE A 159 -38.13 13.46 -56.02
N LYS A 160 -38.54 12.51 -55.19
CA LYS A 160 -39.61 11.56 -55.53
C LYS A 160 -40.96 12.24 -55.75
N GLU A 161 -41.32 13.18 -54.88
CA GLU A 161 -42.55 13.98 -55.00
C GLU A 161 -42.53 14.84 -56.27
N GLU A 162 -41.40 15.47 -56.60
CA GLU A 162 -41.25 16.25 -57.83
C GLU A 162 -41.33 15.36 -59.07
N GLU A 163 -40.71 14.17 -59.04
CA GLU A 163 -40.81 13.20 -60.14
C GLU A 163 -42.25 12.72 -60.34
N GLU A 164 -42.98 12.45 -59.26
CA GLU A 164 -44.41 12.08 -59.31
C GLU A 164 -45.24 13.21 -59.92
N ARG A 165 -45.05 14.47 -59.47
CA ARG A 165 -45.71 15.63 -60.06
C ARG A 165 -45.43 15.78 -61.56
N ARG A 166 -44.18 15.55 -61.99
CA ARG A 166 -43.81 15.58 -63.42
C ARG A 166 -44.48 14.47 -64.21
N ARG A 167 -44.63 13.27 -63.62
CA ARG A 167 -45.35 12.15 -64.27
C ARG A 167 -46.84 12.45 -64.41
N GLU A 168 -47.46 13.02 -63.38
CA GLU A 168 -48.86 13.45 -63.42
C GLU A 168 -49.09 14.56 -64.46
N GLU A 169 -48.18 15.53 -64.58
CA GLU A 169 -48.25 16.59 -65.59
C GLU A 169 -48.15 16.03 -67.00
N VAL A 170 -47.18 15.13 -67.27
CA VAL A 170 -47.04 14.46 -68.57
C VAL A 170 -48.26 13.59 -68.89
N GLU A 171 -48.85 12.93 -67.89
CA GLU A 171 -50.08 12.17 -68.08
C GLU A 171 -51.28 13.07 -68.36
N ALA A 172 -51.41 14.20 -67.65
CA ALA A 172 -52.46 15.18 -67.90
C ALA A 172 -52.34 15.81 -69.29
N GLU A 173 -51.12 16.12 -69.74
CA GLU A 173 -50.85 16.62 -71.09
C GLU A 173 -51.22 15.58 -72.15
N ARG A 174 -50.84 14.30 -71.95
CA ARG A 174 -51.23 13.20 -72.84
C ARG A 174 -52.76 13.07 -72.95
N ARG A 175 -53.48 13.15 -71.83
CA ARG A 175 -54.95 13.11 -71.82
C ARG A 175 -55.57 14.29 -72.56
N ARG A 176 -55.00 15.50 -72.44
CA ARG A 176 -55.46 16.69 -73.18
C ARG A 176 -55.26 16.54 -74.69
N LEU A 177 -54.11 16.00 -75.11
CA LEU A 177 -53.85 15.72 -76.53
C LEU A 177 -54.81 14.66 -77.07
N GLU A 178 -55.07 13.58 -76.31
CA GLU A 178 -56.02 12.53 -76.70
C GLU A 178 -57.46 13.09 -76.81
N GLU A 179 -57.89 13.92 -75.86
CA GLU A 179 -59.19 14.61 -75.90
C GLU A 179 -59.28 15.58 -77.09
N GLU A 180 -58.21 16.32 -77.40
CA GLU A 180 -58.14 17.20 -78.57
C GLU A 180 -58.19 16.41 -79.88
N GLU A 181 -57.47 15.30 -79.98
CA GLU A 181 -57.52 14.39 -81.13
C GLU A 181 -58.92 13.78 -81.30
N GLU A 182 -59.56 13.34 -80.22
CA GLU A 182 -60.94 12.84 -80.25
C GLU A 182 -61.93 13.94 -80.65
N ALA A 183 -61.79 15.16 -80.12
CA ALA A 183 -62.62 16.30 -80.50
C ALA A 183 -62.41 16.70 -81.97
N ALA A 184 -61.18 16.63 -82.48
CA ALA A 184 -60.86 16.87 -83.88
C ALA A 184 -61.45 15.77 -84.78
N HIS A 185 -61.38 14.50 -84.37
CA HIS A 185 -62.02 13.39 -85.07
C HIS A 185 -63.54 13.55 -85.10
N ARG A 186 -64.16 13.91 -83.97
CA ARG A 186 -65.60 14.20 -83.87
C ARG A 186 -66.01 15.37 -84.76
N ARG A 187 -65.20 16.43 -84.82
CA ARG A 187 -65.45 17.57 -85.72
C ARG A 187 -65.41 17.15 -87.19
N LYS A 188 -64.43 16.33 -87.60
CA LYS A 188 -64.36 15.80 -88.96
C LYS A 188 -65.58 14.96 -89.32
N LEU A 189 -66.03 14.08 -88.43
CA LEU A 189 -67.26 13.31 -88.65
C LEU A 189 -68.49 14.20 -88.81
N LEU A 190 -68.63 15.25 -88.00
CA LEU A 190 -69.74 16.22 -88.14
C LEU A 190 -69.63 17.05 -89.42
N GLU A 191 -68.41 17.36 -89.89
CA GLU A 191 -68.18 18.05 -91.16
C GLU A 191 -68.55 17.13 -92.34
N GLU A 192 -68.13 15.87 -92.31
CA GLU A 192 -68.53 14.84 -93.28
C GLU A 192 -70.06 14.60 -93.28
N GLU A 193 -70.71 14.53 -92.11
CA GLU A 193 -72.17 14.40 -91.98
C GLU A 193 -72.92 15.64 -92.48
N SER A 194 -72.39 16.85 -92.22
CA SER A 194 -72.96 18.10 -92.73
C SER A 194 -72.84 18.22 -94.25
N ASP A 195 -71.74 17.75 -94.83
CA ASP A 195 -71.55 17.68 -96.28
C ASP A 195 -72.50 16.66 -96.94
N GLU A 196 -72.88 15.62 -96.22
CA GLU A 196 -73.90 14.64 -96.67
C GLU A 196 -75.33 15.21 -96.56
N TYR A 197 -75.65 15.90 -95.45
CA TYR A 197 -76.97 16.52 -95.21
C TYR A 197 -77.25 17.77 -96.05
N THR A 198 -76.24 18.45 -96.59
CA THR A 198 -76.44 19.59 -97.52
C THR A 198 -76.89 19.16 -98.94
N SER A 199 -77.14 17.87 -99.17
CA SER A 199 -77.75 17.36 -100.40
C SER A 199 -79.28 17.14 -100.32
N GLU A 200 -79.92 17.30 -99.16
CA GLU A 200 -81.39 17.21 -99.02
C GLU A 200 -81.98 18.49 -98.40
N SER A 201 -82.80 19.17 -99.19
CA SER A 201 -83.49 20.42 -98.84
C SER A 201 -84.52 20.21 -97.71
N PRO A 202 -84.70 21.17 -96.78
CA PRO A 202 -85.44 20.98 -95.53
C PRO A 202 -86.94 21.32 -95.64
N SER A 203 -87.77 20.65 -94.85
CA SER A 203 -89.08 21.15 -94.41
C SER A 203 -89.41 20.63 -93.00
N ASP A 204 -90.04 21.49 -92.21
CA ASP A 204 -90.68 21.27 -90.91
C ASP A 204 -89.79 21.38 -89.65
N GLN A 205 -89.58 22.64 -89.25
CA GLN A 205 -90.24 23.26 -88.10
C GLN A 205 -90.79 22.30 -87.04
N GLU A 206 -90.15 22.23 -85.86
CA GLU A 206 -90.89 22.34 -84.60
C GLU A 206 -90.01 22.69 -83.38
N GLN A 207 -90.64 23.51 -82.56
CA GLN A 207 -90.21 24.21 -81.37
C GLN A 207 -90.49 23.34 -80.14
N TYR A 208 -89.48 22.99 -79.35
CA TYR A 208 -89.69 22.48 -77.99
C TYR A 208 -88.59 22.96 -77.03
N ASP A 209 -88.98 23.92 -76.20
CA ASP A 209 -88.37 24.24 -74.90
C ASP A 209 -88.54 23.05 -73.95
N LEU A 210 -87.54 22.71 -73.12
CA LEU A 210 -87.71 21.95 -71.87
C LEU A 210 -86.51 22.12 -70.91
N ASP A 211 -86.73 23.00 -69.95
CA ASP A 211 -86.35 23.02 -68.54
C ASP A 211 -85.10 22.27 -68.02
N THR A 212 -84.13 23.12 -67.61
CA THR A 212 -83.38 23.09 -66.34
C THR A 212 -84.10 22.40 -65.19
N GLU A 213 -83.52 21.36 -64.55
CA GLU A 213 -83.69 21.05 -63.11
C GLU A 213 -82.57 20.12 -62.57
N SER A 214 -81.78 20.67 -61.64
CA SER A 214 -81.33 20.10 -60.34
C SER A 214 -80.84 18.65 -60.19
N GLY A 215 -79.58 18.55 -59.72
CA GLY A 215 -79.30 18.18 -58.32
C GLY A 215 -79.49 16.72 -57.90
N THR A 216 -78.40 15.95 -57.92
CA THR A 216 -78.21 14.70 -57.13
C THR A 216 -76.70 14.61 -56.84
N SER A 217 -76.14 14.13 -55.73
CA SER A 217 -76.62 13.42 -54.56
C SER A 217 -75.48 13.45 -53.52
N SER A 218 -75.81 13.65 -52.24
CA SER A 218 -74.97 13.16 -51.13
C SER A 218 -75.16 11.64 -51.00
N PRO A 219 -74.22 10.89 -50.40
CA PRO A 219 -74.50 10.46 -49.04
C PRO A 219 -73.29 10.38 -48.09
N ALA A 220 -73.66 10.42 -46.81
CA ALA A 220 -72.88 10.17 -45.61
C ALA A 220 -72.18 8.79 -45.59
N THR A 221 -71.13 8.66 -44.77
CA THR A 221 -70.88 7.55 -43.81
C THR A 221 -69.68 7.96 -42.93
N VAL A 222 -69.86 8.29 -41.65
CA VAL A 222 -69.94 7.42 -40.45
C VAL A 222 -68.73 6.49 -40.28
N SER A 223 -68.19 6.52 -39.06
CA SER A 223 -67.48 5.42 -38.37
C SER A 223 -66.04 5.13 -38.75
N SER A 224 -65.15 4.68 -37.85
CA SER A 224 -65.06 4.67 -36.39
C SER A 224 -63.75 3.94 -36.05
N ARG A 225 -63.39 3.96 -34.76
CA ARG A 225 -62.57 2.95 -34.07
C ARG A 225 -61.05 2.99 -34.26
N VAL A 226 -60.45 3.61 -33.25
CA VAL A 226 -59.38 3.01 -32.43
C VAL A 226 -59.52 1.49 -32.30
N PRO A 227 -58.41 0.75 -32.31
CA PRO A 227 -58.28 -0.32 -31.34
C PRO A 227 -57.01 -0.20 -30.50
N ARG A 228 -57.25 -0.26 -29.18
CA ARG A 228 -56.31 -0.82 -28.21
C ARG A 228 -56.21 -2.32 -28.42
N SER A 229 -55.01 -2.87 -28.38
CA SER A 229 -54.67 -4.25 -27.99
C SER A 229 -53.37 -4.12 -27.20
N VAL A 230 -53.25 -4.39 -25.89
CA VAL A 230 -53.69 -5.48 -24.99
C VAL A 230 -53.07 -6.84 -25.36
N THR A 231 -51.99 -7.11 -24.61
CA THR A 231 -51.42 -8.38 -24.15
C THR A 231 -50.87 -9.37 -25.17
N GLY A 232 -49.56 -9.63 -25.02
CA GLY A 232 -48.86 -10.78 -25.57
C GLY A 232 -47.65 -11.13 -24.73
N ASN A 233 -47.87 -11.49 -23.46
CA ASN A 233 -46.89 -12.21 -22.65
C ASN A 233 -46.88 -13.65 -23.15
N THR A 234 -45.80 -14.12 -23.78
CA THR A 234 -45.48 -15.54 -23.85
C THR A 234 -43.99 -15.79 -23.64
N CYS A 235 -43.76 -16.73 -22.74
CA CYS A 235 -42.48 -17.24 -22.29
C CYS A 235 -41.60 -17.74 -23.45
N GLN A 236 -40.45 -17.10 -23.67
CA GLN A 236 -39.36 -17.74 -24.41
C GLN A 236 -38.53 -18.60 -23.46
N ARG A 237 -38.76 -19.90 -23.60
CA ARG A 237 -37.93 -20.98 -23.09
C ARG A 237 -36.48 -20.78 -23.52
N ARG A 238 -35.62 -20.84 -22.50
CA ARG A 238 -34.23 -21.29 -22.49
C ARG A 238 -33.85 -22.09 -23.74
N SER A 239 -33.12 -21.46 -24.65
CA SER A 239 -32.15 -22.16 -25.48
C SER A 239 -30.76 -21.82 -24.94
N ARG A 240 -30.25 -22.71 -24.08
CA ARG A 240 -28.83 -22.70 -23.69
C ARG A 240 -28.04 -23.01 -24.95
N LYS A 241 -27.68 -21.97 -25.71
CA LYS A 241 -26.53 -22.01 -26.61
C LYS A 241 -25.33 -22.31 -25.74
N VAL A 242 -24.88 -23.56 -25.81
CA VAL A 242 -23.55 -23.97 -25.36
C VAL A 242 -22.60 -23.14 -26.21
N HIS A 243 -22.19 -21.99 -25.69
CA HIS A 243 -21.12 -21.21 -26.28
C HIS A 243 -19.92 -22.15 -26.25
N GLY A 244 -19.35 -22.41 -27.43
CA GLY A 244 -18.12 -23.16 -27.55
C GLY A 244 -17.16 -22.68 -26.48
N ALA A 245 -16.67 -23.62 -25.67
CA ALA A 245 -15.71 -23.34 -24.63
C ALA A 245 -14.62 -22.47 -25.25
N ASN A 246 -14.56 -21.21 -24.82
CA ASN A 246 -13.53 -20.28 -25.25
C ASN A 246 -12.20 -20.91 -24.79
N MET A 247 -11.46 -21.55 -25.69
CA MET A 247 -10.14 -22.12 -25.39
C MET A 247 -9.15 -21.04 -24.91
N LYS A 248 -9.50 -19.76 -25.06
CA LYS A 248 -8.81 -18.60 -24.49
C LYS A 248 -8.90 -18.52 -22.96
N VAL A 249 -9.97 -19.03 -22.33
CA VAL A 249 -10.10 -19.05 -20.86
C VAL A 249 -9.32 -20.21 -20.26
N VAL A 250 -9.30 -21.36 -20.94
CA VAL A 250 -8.42 -22.50 -20.62
C VAL A 250 -6.95 -22.07 -20.69
N HIS A 251 -6.58 -21.26 -21.69
CA HIS A 251 -5.23 -20.67 -21.78
C HIS A 251 -4.84 -19.76 -20.61
N LYS A 252 -5.81 -19.11 -19.95
CA LYS A 252 -5.52 -18.19 -18.84
C LYS A 252 -5.35 -18.93 -17.51
N ALA A 253 -6.15 -19.98 -17.28
CA ALA A 253 -5.95 -20.89 -16.16
C ALA A 253 -4.63 -21.69 -16.31
N ALA A 254 -4.35 -22.21 -17.51
CA ALA A 254 -3.08 -22.86 -17.82
C ALA A 254 -1.88 -21.91 -17.64
N ARG A 255 -2.01 -20.62 -18.00
CA ARG A 255 -0.99 -19.58 -17.76
C ARG A 255 -0.71 -19.29 -16.29
N ILE A 256 -1.73 -19.31 -15.44
CA ILE A 256 -1.56 -19.04 -14.00
C ILE A 256 -0.80 -20.19 -13.34
N VAL A 257 -1.06 -21.43 -13.75
CA VAL A 257 -0.35 -22.62 -13.24
C VAL A 257 1.10 -22.66 -13.75
N SER A 258 1.36 -22.32 -15.01
CA SER A 258 2.72 -22.25 -15.57
C SER A 258 3.56 -21.10 -15.00
N HIS A 259 2.92 -19.98 -14.59
CA HIS A 259 3.60 -18.89 -13.89
C HIS A 259 4.08 -19.27 -12.47
N HIS A 260 3.50 -20.28 -11.82
CA HIS A 260 3.94 -20.74 -10.49
C HIS A 260 5.06 -21.80 -10.54
N CYS A 261 5.25 -22.44 -11.69
CA CYS A 261 6.41 -23.29 -11.98
C CYS A 261 7.68 -22.48 -12.30
N GLY A 262 7.53 -21.24 -12.80
CA GLY A 262 8.65 -20.43 -13.31
C GLY A 262 9.14 -20.85 -14.70
N CYS A 263 8.41 -21.75 -15.34
CA CYS A 263 8.85 -22.51 -16.50
C CYS A 263 8.63 -21.80 -17.85
N GLU A 264 7.97 -20.63 -17.86
CA GLU A 264 7.79 -19.78 -19.05
C GLU A 264 9.06 -18.98 -19.46
N LEU A 265 10.17 -19.07 -18.71
CA LEU A 265 11.34 -18.21 -18.90
C LEU A 265 12.44 -18.77 -19.82
N GLU A 266 12.39 -20.05 -20.23
CA GLU A 266 13.36 -20.60 -21.18
C GLU A 266 12.71 -21.39 -22.33
N PRO A 267 13.11 -21.19 -23.60
CA PRO A 267 12.52 -21.83 -24.77
C PRO A 267 12.85 -23.33 -24.92
N LEU A 268 13.44 -23.98 -23.91
CA LEU A 268 13.86 -25.39 -23.90
C LEU A 268 13.19 -26.20 -22.78
N HIS A 269 12.05 -25.74 -22.25
CA HIS A 269 11.31 -26.48 -21.23
C HIS A 269 10.46 -27.60 -21.85
N ASP A 270 10.53 -28.81 -21.30
CA ASP A 270 9.71 -29.96 -21.69
C ASP A 270 8.73 -30.30 -20.56
N ASP A 271 7.44 -30.01 -20.80
CA ASP A 271 6.35 -30.10 -19.81
C ASP A 271 6.21 -31.50 -19.19
N LEU A 272 6.72 -32.54 -19.86
CA LEU A 272 6.66 -33.94 -19.42
C LEU A 272 7.79 -34.35 -18.46
N THR A 273 8.80 -33.50 -18.27
CA THR A 273 9.97 -33.80 -17.41
C THR A 273 10.10 -32.86 -16.22
N CYS A 274 9.22 -31.85 -16.13
CA CYS A 274 9.24 -30.92 -15.02
C CYS A 274 8.52 -31.52 -13.80
N PRO A 275 9.21 -31.71 -12.66
CA PRO A 275 8.63 -32.33 -11.46
C PRO A 275 7.50 -31.49 -10.85
N VAL A 276 7.42 -30.20 -11.18
CA VAL A 276 6.32 -29.31 -10.75
C VAL A 276 5.10 -29.45 -11.68
N CYS A 277 5.31 -29.59 -12.99
CA CYS A 277 4.22 -29.80 -13.96
C CYS A 277 3.64 -31.22 -13.88
N GLU A 278 4.48 -32.23 -13.61
CA GLU A 278 4.06 -33.64 -13.52
C GLU A 278 3.04 -33.89 -12.39
N PHE A 279 3.17 -33.18 -11.27
CA PHE A 279 2.26 -33.31 -10.13
C PHE A 279 0.96 -32.51 -10.25
N THR A 280 0.86 -31.60 -11.22
CA THR A 280 -0.32 -30.76 -11.38
C THR A 280 -1.27 -31.39 -12.40
N ASP A 281 -2.08 -32.36 -11.95
CA ASP A 281 -3.12 -32.97 -12.79
C ASP A 281 -4.19 -31.93 -13.14
N MET A 282 -4.12 -31.40 -14.37
CA MET A 282 -5.04 -30.39 -14.89
C MET A 282 -6.48 -30.92 -15.06
N GLY A 283 -6.73 -32.21 -14.78
CA GLY A 283 -8.06 -32.81 -14.77
C GLY A 283 -8.97 -32.36 -13.62
N ASP A 284 -8.40 -31.90 -12.49
CA ASP A 284 -9.15 -31.58 -11.26
C ASP A 284 -9.47 -30.09 -11.08
N VAL A 285 -9.14 -29.22 -12.04
CA VAL A 285 -9.54 -27.81 -11.98
C VAL A 285 -11.05 -27.71 -12.21
N PRO A 286 -11.87 -27.37 -11.19
CA PRO A 286 -13.30 -27.28 -11.36
C PRO A 286 -13.59 -26.22 -12.42
N LEU A 287 -14.27 -26.64 -13.49
CA LEU A 287 -14.79 -25.74 -14.52
C LEU A 287 -15.78 -24.77 -13.85
N LEU A 288 -15.26 -23.66 -13.33
CA LEU A 288 -16.05 -22.56 -12.80
C LEU A 288 -16.91 -22.02 -13.96
N ARG A 289 -18.20 -22.33 -13.88
CA ARG A 289 -19.25 -21.89 -14.80
C ARG A 289 -19.73 -20.49 -14.49
#